data_AF-A0A7N0VCW6-F1
#
_entry.id   AF-A0A7N0VCW6-F1
#
_cell.length_a   1.000
_cell.length_b   1.000
_cell.length_c   1.000
_cell.angle_alpha   90.00
_cell.angle_beta   90.00
_cell.angle_gamma   90.00
#
_symmetry.space_group_name_H-M   'P 1'
#
loop_
_entity.id
_entity.type
_entity.pdbx_description
1 polymer ?
#
loop_
_entity_poly.entity_id
_entity_poly.type
_entity_poly.pdbx_seq_one_letter_code
_entity_poly.pdbx_strand_id
1 'polypeptide(L)' 'MTVAEPPFVPREKLFEKQKYFQSIQKHTYLKGRFDRITSVAIPGALAASCLFMIVSTSTVIHSLWIF' A
#
# COMPACT_ATOMS: atom_id res chain seq x y z
N MET A 1 7.06 6.67 42.92
CA MET A 1 7.74 5.86 41.89
C MET A 1 6.66 5.06 41.17
N THR A 2 6.34 5.39 39.93
CA THR A 2 5.31 4.69 39.15
C THR A 2 5.90 3.36 38.66
N VAL A 3 5.35 2.24 39.11
CA VAL A 3 5.71 0.91 38.60
C VAL A 3 5.18 0.84 37.17
N ALA A 4 6.08 0.86 36.18
CA ALA A 4 5.71 0.75 34.79
C ALA A 4 5.35 -0.71 34.47
N GLU A 5 4.12 -0.95 34.02
CA GLU A 5 3.71 -2.29 33.60
C GLU A 5 4.59 -2.79 32.45
N PRO A 6 5.02 -4.07 32.48
CA PRO A 6 5.77 -4.63 31.38
C PRO A 6 4.88 -4.69 30.13
N PRO A 7 5.44 -4.40 28.93
CA PRO A 7 4.68 -4.44 27.70
C PRO A 7 4.13 -5.84 27.42
N PHE A 8 2.95 -5.92 26.80
CA PHE A 8 2.29 -7.18 26.41
C PHE A 8 3.12 -8.07 25.48
N VAL A 9 4.13 -7.49 24.81
CA VAL A 9 5.02 -8.20 23.89
C VAL A 9 6.47 -7.84 24.23
N PRO A 10 7.39 -8.82 24.23
CA PRO A 10 8.80 -8.57 24.48
C PRO A 10 9.39 -7.57 23.46
N ARG A 11 10.25 -6.66 23.92
CA ARG A 11 10.83 -5.57 23.11
C ARG A 11 11.81 -6.10 22.06
N GLU A 12 12.35 -7.30 22.27
CA GLU A 12 13.30 -8.00 21.40
C GLU A 12 12.72 -8.14 19.98
N LYS A 13 11.42 -8.47 19.86
CA LYS A 13 10.74 -8.58 18.56
C LYS A 13 10.71 -7.24 17.81
N LEU A 14 10.63 -6.12 18.51
CA LEU A 14 10.66 -4.80 17.88
C LEU A 14 12.06 -4.48 17.36
N PHE A 15 13.11 -4.79 18.14
CA PHE A 15 14.49 -4.58 17.71
C PHE A 15 14.87 -5.43 16.49
N GLU A 16 14.38 -6.67 16.40
CA GLU A 16 14.55 -7.50 15.20
C GLU A 16 13.93 -6.86 13.96
N LYS A 17 12.68 -6.37 14.06
CA LYS A 17 12.01 -5.67 12.96
C LYS A 17 12.71 -4.37 12.61
N GLN A 18 13.18 -3.61 13.59
CA GLN A 18 13.95 -2.38 13.38
C GLN A 18 15.24 -2.66 12.60
N LYS A 19 16.04 -3.65 13.02
CA LYS A 19 17.26 -4.05 12.31
C LYS A 19 16.96 -4.48 10.86
N TYR A 20 15.90 -5.25 10.65
CA TYR A 20 15.47 -5.68 9.32
C TYR A 20 15.05 -4.52 8.40
N PHE A 21 14.23 -3.58 8.88
CA PHE A 21 13.75 -2.47 8.06
C PHE A 21 14.76 -1.32 7.90
N GLN A 22 15.77 -1.24 8.79
CA GLN A 22 16.86 -0.28 8.70
C GLN A 22 18.00 -0.76 7.80
N SER A 23 18.21 -2.08 7.66
CA SER A 23 19.22 -2.62 6.73
C SER A 23 18.83 -2.44 5.25
N ILE A 24 17.55 -2.28 4.96
CA ILE A 24 17.03 -2.14 3.59
C ILE A 24 17.11 -0.67 3.14
N GLN A 25 17.95 -0.40 2.14
CA GLN A 25 18.09 0.91 1.48
C GLN A 25 17.03 1.08 0.36
N LYS A 26 15.75 1.12 0.74
CA LYS A 26 14.62 1.41 -0.17
C LYS A 26 13.70 2.47 0.44
N HIS A 27 12.91 3.14 -0.41
CA HIS A 27 11.83 4.01 0.05
C HIS A 27 10.84 3.26 0.95
N THR A 28 10.26 3.99 1.91
CA THR A 28 9.45 3.44 3.02
C THR A 28 8.37 2.47 2.56
N TYR A 29 7.68 2.75 1.45
CA TYR A 29 6.58 1.94 0.92
C TYR A 29 7.04 0.72 0.07
N LEU A 30 8.34 0.44 0.00
CA LEU A 30 8.92 -0.69 -0.74
C LEU A 30 9.85 -1.57 0.11
N LYS A 31 9.85 -1.36 1.44
CA LYS A 31 10.76 -2.06 2.34
C LYS A 31 10.34 -3.52 2.53
N GLY A 32 9.06 -3.75 2.77
CA GLY A 32 8.49 -5.10 2.87
C GLY A 32 8.14 -5.71 1.51
N ARG A 33 8.18 -7.06 1.44
CA ARG A 33 7.59 -7.80 0.32
C ARG A 33 6.08 -7.57 0.23
N PHE A 34 5.41 -7.48 1.38
CA PHE A 34 3.98 -7.17 1.45
C PHE A 34 3.71 -5.73 0.99
N ASP A 35 4.56 -4.78 1.36
CA ASP A 35 4.43 -3.38 0.95
C ASP A 35 4.45 -3.23 -0.58
N ARG A 36 5.27 -4.02 -1.30
CA ARG A 36 5.21 -4.05 -2.78
C ARG A 36 3.84 -4.44 -3.32
N ILE A 37 3.21 -5.45 -2.73
CA ILE A 37 1.90 -5.94 -3.19
C ILE A 37 0.84 -4.87 -2.90
N THR A 38 0.84 -4.34 -1.67
CA THR A 38 -0.16 -3.37 -1.22
C THR A 38 0.01 -1.98 -1.82
N SER A 39 1.23 -1.57 -2.17
CA SER A 39 1.52 -0.22 -2.67
C SER A 39 1.70 -0.15 -4.18
N VAL A 40 1.93 -1.26 -4.88
CA VAL A 40 2.14 -1.26 -6.35
C VAL A 40 1.08 -2.08 -7.06
N ALA A 41 0.89 -3.34 -6.69
CA ALA A 41 0.02 -4.24 -7.44
C ALA A 41 -1.46 -3.91 -7.26
N ILE A 42 -1.94 -3.79 -6.02
CA ILE A 42 -3.35 -3.48 -5.73
C ILE A 42 -3.72 -2.09 -6.28
N PRO A 43 -2.97 -1.01 -5.97
CA PRO A 43 -3.31 0.32 -6.46
C PRO A 43 -3.18 0.42 -7.98
N GLY A 44 -2.19 -0.24 -8.58
CA GLY A 44 -2.00 -0.25 -10.03
C GLY A 44 -3.14 -0.94 -10.78
N ALA A 45 -3.56 -2.12 -10.33
CA ALA A 45 -4.70 -2.84 -10.91
C ALA A 45 -6.00 -2.04 -10.74
N LEU A 46 -6.22 -1.46 -9.56
CA LEU A 46 -7.38 -0.62 -9.30
C LEU A 46 -7.39 0.62 -10.19
N ALA A 47 -6.28 1.35 -10.28
CA ALA A 47 -6.19 2.53 -11.14
C ALA A 47 -6.42 2.18 -12.61
N ALA A 48 -5.83 1.09 -13.11
CA ALA A 48 -6.02 0.64 -14.49
C ALA A 48 -7.49 0.29 -14.77
N SER A 49 -8.14 -0.47 -13.88
CA SER A 49 -9.56 -0.83 -14.04
C SER A 49 -10.48 0.39 -13.98
N CYS A 50 -10.26 1.32 -13.05
CA CYS A 50 -11.03 2.56 -12.96
C CYS A 50 -10.87 3.41 -14.23
N LEU A 51 -9.63 3.60 -14.72
CA LEU A 51 -9.36 4.36 -15.93
C LEU A 51 -10.02 3.72 -17.15
N PHE A 52 -9.94 2.39 -17.27
CA PHE A 52 -10.63 1.66 -18.35
C PHE A 52 -12.13 1.95 -18.34
N MET A 53 -12.79 1.82 -17.18
CA MET A 53 -14.23 2.09 -17.06
C MET A 53 -14.60 3.54 -17.40
N ILE A 54 -13.81 4.52 -16.96
CA ILE A 54 -14.06 5.95 -17.23
C ILE A 54 -13.94 6.23 -18.74
N VAL A 55 -12.91 5.71 -19.39
CA VAL A 55 -12.70 5.92 -20.83
C VAL A 55 -13.82 5.25 -21.63
N SER A 56 -14.17 4.01 -21.30
CA SER A 56 -15.23 3.27 -22.01
C SER A 56 -16.59 3.93 -21.90
N THR A 57 -16.93 4.53 -20.77
CA THR A 57 -18.22 5.24 -20.59
C THR A 57 -18.26 6.57 -21.32
N SER A 58 -17.15 7.32 -21.37
CA SER A 58 -17.09 8.60 -22.10
C SER A 58 -17.32 8.44 -23.61
N THR A 59 -16.76 7.39 -24.22
CA THR A 59 -16.96 7.09 -25.65
C THR A 59 -18.42 6.74 -25.96
N VAL A 60 -19.11 6.03 -25.06
CA VAL A 60 -20.52 5.67 -25.21
C VAL A 60 -21.42 6.91 -25.07
N ILE A 61 -21.18 7.77 -24.08
CA ILE A 61 -21.99 8.99 -23.87
C ILE A 61 -21.84 9.97 -25.04
N HIS A 62 -20.62 10.13 -25.56
CA HIS A 62 -20.40 10.97 -26.74
C HIS A 62 -21.09 10.41 -28.00
N SER A 63 -21.12 9.09 -28.14
CA SER A 63 -21.83 8.42 -29.25
C SER A 63 -23.35 8.51 -29.13
N LEU A 64 -23.90 8.57 -27.91
CA LEU A 64 -25.33 8.76 -27.63
C LEU A 64 -25.81 10.22 -27.78
N TRP A 65 -24.92 11.21 -27.73
CA TRP A 65 -25.26 12.63 -27.95
C TRP A 65 -25.27 13.03 -29.44
N ILE A 66 -24.80 12.16 -30.33
CA ILE A 66 -24.69 12.39 -31.78
C ILE A 66 -25.95 11.92 -32.54
N PHE A 67 -26.91 11.28 -31.86
CA PHE A 67 -28.23 10.91 -32.40
C PHE A 67 -29.33 11.71 -31.68
#